data_AF-A0A8X6TL60-F1
#
_entry.id   AF-A0A8X6TL60-F1
#
_cell.length_a   1.000
_cell.length_b   1.000
_cell.length_c   1.000
_cell.angle_alpha   90.00
_cell.angle_beta   90.00
_cell.angle_gamma   90.00
#
_symmetry.space_group_name_H-M   'P 1'
#
loop_
_entity.id
_entity.type
_entity.pdbx_description
1 polymer ?
#
loop_
_entity_poly.entity_id
_entity_poly.type
_entity_poly.pdbx_seq_one_letter_code
_entity_poly.pdbx_strand_id
1 'polypeptide(L)' 'DGKAYSFGNGYDGQLGLGSRLLDVSTPHQIVFLENVKVARVSCGENHSAFLT' A
#
# COMPACT_ATOMS: atom_id res chain seq x y z
N ASP A 1 -9.47 -9.98 6.72
CA ASP A 1 -10.47 -8.88 6.73
C ASP A 1 -10.55 -8.08 5.44
N GLY A 2 -9.64 -8.25 4.47
CA GLY A 2 -9.64 -7.44 3.23
C GLY A 2 -9.04 -6.04 3.39
N LYS A 3 -8.46 -5.73 4.56
CA LYS A 3 -7.68 -4.52 4.80
C LYS A 3 -6.28 -4.65 4.19
N ALA A 4 -5.76 -3.55 3.66
CA ALA A 4 -4.42 -3.48 3.10
C ALA A 4 -3.46 -2.67 3.99
N TYR A 5 -2.23 -3.16 4.08
CA TYR A 5 -1.13 -2.54 4.80
C TYR A 5 0.12 -2.55 3.92
N SER A 6 0.96 -1.53 4.04
CA SER A 6 2.21 -1.40 3.29
C SER A 6 3.35 -0.90 4.18
N PHE A 7 4.57 -1.28 3.84
CA PHE A 7 5.83 -0.86 4.46
C PHE A 7 6.98 -1.09 3.47
N GLY A 8 8.15 -0.52 3.74
CA GLY A 8 9.34 -0.58 2.89
C GLY A 8 9.55 0.70 2.08
N ASN A 9 10.07 0.55 0.86
CA ASN A 9 10.38 1.65 -0.05
C ASN A 9 9.11 2.26 -0.65
N GLY A 10 8.99 3.58 -0.55
CA GLY A 10 7.89 4.39 -1.09
C GLY A 10 8.34 5.55 -1.98
N TYR A 11 9.57 5.52 -2.52
CA TYR A 11 10.13 6.62 -3.31
C TYR A 11 9.29 6.96 -4.56
N ASP A 12 8.63 5.96 -5.14
CA ASP A 12 7.73 6.11 -6.30
C ASP A 12 6.25 6.15 -5.89
N GLY A 13 5.96 6.18 -4.58
CA GLY A 13 4.61 6.18 -4.02
C GLY A 13 3.94 4.80 -3.98
N GLN A 14 4.69 3.71 -4.24
CA GLN A 14 4.16 2.34 -4.30
C GLN A 14 3.58 1.82 -2.98
N LEU A 15 3.83 2.50 -1.86
CA LEU A 15 3.19 2.21 -0.58
C LEU A 15 1.71 2.62 -0.55
N GLY A 16 1.29 3.60 -1.36
CA GLY A 16 -0.08 4.12 -1.30
C GLY A 16 -0.40 4.87 0.01
N LEU A 17 0.62 5.33 0.74
CA LEU A 17 0.50 6.09 2.00
C LEU A 17 0.66 7.62 1.78
N GLY A 18 0.66 8.06 0.52
CA GLY A 18 0.95 9.44 0.11
C GLY A 18 2.44 9.67 -0.18
N SER A 19 2.77 10.79 -0.82
CA SER A 19 4.10 11.09 -1.37
C SER A 19 5.15 11.55 -0.36
N ARG A 20 4.78 11.72 0.92
CA ARG A 20 5.71 12.18 1.97
C ARG A 20 6.40 11.02 2.71
N LEU A 21 5.85 9.81 2.59
CA LEU A 21 6.35 8.62 3.28
C LEU A 21 7.19 7.81 2.29
N LEU A 22 8.47 8.16 2.20
CA LEU A 22 9.42 7.59 1.24
C LEU A 22 10.04 6.26 1.70
N ASP A 23 10.06 6.02 3.01
CA ASP A 23 10.48 4.76 3.62
C ASP A 23 9.70 4.56 4.91
N VAL A 24 9.17 3.36 5.13
CA VAL A 24 8.34 3.03 6.28
C VAL A 24 8.77 1.68 6.85
N SER A 25 9.29 1.66 8.07
CA SER A 25 9.85 0.44 8.68
C SER A 25 8.82 -0.50 9.32
N THR A 26 7.57 -0.06 9.48
CA THR A 26 6.49 -0.85 10.10
C THR A 26 5.23 -0.85 9.24
N PRO A 27 4.39 -1.90 9.30
CA PRO A 27 3.15 -1.93 8.55
C PRO A 27 2.23 -0.75 8.88
N HIS A 28 1.86 0.03 7.86
CA HIS A 28 0.88 1.11 7.98
C HIS A 28 -0.36 0.77 7.17
N GLN A 29 -1.54 1.02 7.73
CA GLN A 29 -2.80 0.78 7.02
C GLN A 29 -2.94 1.77 5.85
N ILE A 30 -3.31 1.24 4.69
CA ILE A 30 -3.70 2.05 3.55
C ILE A 30 -5.14 2.51 3.75
N VAL A 31 -5.29 3.65 4.45
CA VAL A 31 -6.61 4.16 4.88
C VAL A 31 -7.57 4.45 3.73
N PHE A 32 -7.07 4.79 2.54
CA PHE A 32 -7.93 5.04 1.38
C PHE A 32 -8.67 3.77 0.88
N LEU A 33 -8.22 2.58 1.28
CA LEU A 33 -8.84 1.28 0.95
C LEU A 33 -9.70 0.71 2.08
N GLU A 34 -9.89 1.42 3.20
CA GLU A 34 -10.54 0.84 4.39
C GLU A 34 -12.00 0.38 4.15
N ASN A 35 -12.69 1.04 3.22
CA ASN A 35 -14.09 0.77 2.88
C ASN A 35 -14.24 -0.20 1.70
N VAL A 36 -13.14 -0.78 1.23
CA VAL A 36 -13.11 -1.69 0.09
C VAL A 36 -12.44 -3.01 0.49
N LYS A 37 -13.04 -4.13 0.12
CA LYS A 37 -12.48 -5.44 0.44
C LYS A 37 -11.42 -5.82 -0.59
N VAL A 38 -10.15 -5.74 -0.22
CA VAL A 38 -9.06 -6.19 -1.10
C VAL A 38 -9.09 -7.72 -1.22
N ALA A 39 -9.25 -8.20 -2.45
CA ALA A 39 -9.26 -9.61 -2.82
C ALA A 39 -7.86 -10.13 -3.19
N ARG A 40 -7.06 -9.34 -3.92
CA ARG A 40 -5.67 -9.69 -4.30
C ARG A 40 -4.77 -8.47 -4.34
N VAL A 41 -3.48 -8.69 -4.16
CA VAL A 41 -2.42 -7.66 -4.26
C VAL A 41 -1.32 -8.18 -5.17
N SER A 42 -0.73 -7.31 -5.98
CA SER A 42 0.50 -7.56 -6.74
C SER A 42 1.45 -6.38 -6.60
N CYS A 43 2.75 -6.66 -6.45
CA CYS A 43 3.79 -5.65 -6.31
C CYS A 43 4.83 -5.83 -7.40
N GLY A 44 5.16 -4.75 -8.11
CA GLY A 44 6.36 -4.65 -8.92
C GLY A 44 7.48 -3.98 -8.15
N GLU A 45 8.54 -3.57 -8.86
CA GLU A 45 9.66 -2.83 -8.27
C GLU A 45 9.19 -1.49 -7.68
N ASN A 46 8.47 -0.70 -8.51
CA ASN A 46 8.10 0.68 -8.19
C ASN A 46 6.58 0.93 -8.24
N HIS A 47 5.76 -0.12 -8.14
CA HIS A 47 4.31 0.01 -8.15
C HIS A 47 3.61 -1.11 -7.38
N SER A 48 2.39 -0.82 -6.93
CA SER A 48 1.49 -1.79 -6.28
C SER A 48 0.11 -1.72 -6.92
N ALA A 49 -0.53 -2.87 -7.09
CA ALA A 49 -1.89 -2.99 -7.61
C ALA A 49 -2.77 -3.78 -6.64
N PHE A 50 -4.00 -3.28 -6.43
CA PHE A 50 -4.99 -3.87 -5.53
C PHE A 50 -6.24 -4.25 -6.33
N LEU A 51 -6.61 -5.53 -6.29
CA LEU A 51 -7.88 -6.03 -6.85
C LEU A 51 -8.91 -6.11 -5.72
N THR A 52 -10.09 -5.56 -5.97
CA THR A 52 -11.19 -5.40 -5.01
C THR A 52 -12.44 -6.16 -5.44
#